data_AF-A0A959APY2-F1
#
_entry.id   AF-A0A959APY2-F1
#
_cell.length_a   1.000
_cell.length_b   1.000
_cell.length_c   1.000
_cell.angle_alpha   90.00
_cell.angle_beta   90.00
_cell.angle_gamma   90.00
#
_symmetry.space_group_name_H-M   'P 1'
#
loop_
_entity.id
_entity.type
_entity.pdbx_description
1 polymer ?
#
loop_
_entity_poly.entity_id
_entity_poly.type
_entity_poly.pdbx_seq_one_letter_code
_entity_poly.pdbx_strand_id
1 'polypeptide(L)'
;MDITKIVEQAVADKIDTQYVSAQFPHVQNVGIVFLCTQDETDQEEDEWVDDKGRHNFIIRLPYDLVKSSPDVRDFMVAIVKERLGETA
;
A
#
# COMPACT_ATOMS: atom_id res chain seq x y z
N MET A 1 2.13 -3.95 -11.75
CA MET A 1 2.12 -4.11 -10.29
C MET A 1 0.71 -4.43 -9.81
N ASP A 2 0.57 -5.39 -8.89
CA ASP A 2 -0.72 -5.73 -8.30
C ASP A 2 -0.86 -5.05 -6.94
N ILE A 3 -1.94 -4.29 -6.70
CA ILE A 3 -2.19 -3.65 -5.40
C ILE A 3 -3.52 -4.15 -4.84
N THR A 4 -3.49 -4.61 -3.59
CA THR A 4 -4.67 -4.97 -2.80
C THR A 4 -4.69 -4.21 -1.48
N LYS A 5 -5.79 -4.32 -0.73
CA LYS A 5 -5.97 -3.62 0.54
C LYS A 5 -6.66 -4.50 1.59
N ILE A 6 -6.16 -4.45 2.82
CA ILE A 6 -6.77 -5.00 4.03
C ILE A 6 -7.00 -3.81 4.95
N VAL A 7 -8.24 -3.34 5.02
CA VAL A 7 -8.56 -2.06 5.64
C VAL A 7 -9.88 -2.15 6.38
N GLU A 8 -10.03 -1.37 7.44
CA GLU A 8 -11.32 -1.23 8.09
C GLU A 8 -12.33 -0.51 7.19
N GLN A 9 -13.61 -0.85 7.37
CA GLN A 9 -14.71 -0.28 6.58
C GLN A 9 -14.75 1.26 6.65
N ALA A 10 -14.37 1.86 7.79
CA ALA A 10 -14.40 3.31 8.00
C ALA A 10 -13.41 4.10 7.14
N VAL A 11 -12.41 3.44 6.55
CA VAL A 11 -11.38 4.07 5.70
C VAL A 11 -11.31 3.44 4.30
N ALA A 12 -12.17 2.46 4.01
CA ALA A 12 -12.05 1.63 2.82
C ALA A 12 -12.25 2.41 1.51
N ASP A 13 -13.11 3.43 1.51
CA ASP A 13 -13.42 4.30 0.38
C ASP A 13 -12.28 5.27 0.03
N LYS A 14 -11.40 5.56 0.99
CA LYS A 14 -10.25 6.46 0.81
C LYS A 14 -9.04 5.80 0.17
N ILE A 15 -8.95 4.47 0.26
CA ILE A 15 -7.82 3.69 -0.27
C ILE A 15 -8.10 3.32 -1.72
N ASP A 16 -7.60 4.15 -2.64
CA ASP A 16 -7.74 3.97 -4.08
C ASP A 16 -6.54 3.21 -4.66
N THR A 17 -6.63 1.88 -4.68
CA THR A 17 -5.57 1.01 -5.21
C THR A 17 -5.42 1.11 -6.73
N GLN A 18 -6.49 1.46 -7.45
CA GLN A 18 -6.45 1.61 -8.91
C GLN A 18 -5.68 2.87 -9.29
N TYR A 19 -5.94 3.99 -8.62
CA TYR A 19 -5.19 5.23 -8.81
C TYR A 19 -3.70 5.02 -8.56
N VAL A 20 -3.33 4.37 -7.45
CA VAL A 20 -1.93 4.13 -7.12
C VAL A 20 -1.28 3.20 -8.14
N SER A 21 -1.93 2.09 -8.52
CA SER A 21 -1.39 1.18 -9.54
C SER A 21 -1.11 1.88 -10.88
N ALA A 22 -1.99 2.81 -11.28
CA ALA A 22 -1.82 3.58 -12.51
C ALA A 22 -0.58 4.50 -12.53
N GLN A 23 -0.01 4.84 -11.36
CA GLN A 23 1.20 5.66 -11.27
C GLN A 23 2.50 4.87 -11.54
N PHE A 24 2.46 3.54 -11.55
CA PHE A 24 3.63 2.68 -11.70
C PHE A 24 3.49 1.68 -12.86
N PRO A 25 3.21 2.15 -14.10
CA PRO A 25 3.02 1.26 -15.24
C PRO A 25 4.30 0.50 -15.62
N HIS A 26 5.47 1.01 -15.23
CA HIS A 26 6.78 0.41 -15.48
C HIS A 26 7.13 -0.72 -14.50
N VAL A 27 6.46 -0.78 -13.34
CA VAL A 27 6.78 -1.75 -12.28
C VAL A 27 6.07 -3.08 -12.56
N GLN A 28 6.87 -4.09 -12.90
CA GLN A 28 6.41 -5.46 -13.14
C GLN A 28 6.83 -6.37 -12.00
N ASN A 29 6.11 -7.48 -11.82
CA ASN A 29 6.44 -8.52 -10.85
C ASN A 29 6.57 -8.04 -9.39
N VAL A 30 5.80 -7.02 -9.02
CA VAL A 30 5.66 -6.52 -7.65
C VAL A 30 4.20 -6.56 -7.21
N GLY A 31 3.97 -6.99 -5.97
CA GLY A 31 2.70 -6.95 -5.26
C GLY A 31 2.75 -6.01 -4.05
N ILE A 32 1.67 -5.28 -3.79
CA ILE A 32 1.55 -4.40 -2.62
C ILE A 32 0.22 -4.71 -1.92
N VAL A 33 0.28 -4.85 -0.60
CA VAL A 33 -0.88 -4.94 0.27
C VAL A 33 -0.87 -3.71 1.16
N PHE A 34 -1.84 -2.81 0.98
CA PHE A 34 -2.07 -1.74 1.94
C PHE A 34 -2.81 -2.28 3.15
N LEU A 35 -2.19 -2.19 4.34
CA LEU A 35 -2.80 -2.54 5.61
C LEU A 35 -3.17 -1.25 6.36
N CYS A 36 -4.44 -1.05 6.68
CA CYS A 36 -4.92 0.15 7.40
C CYS A 36 -5.98 -0.24 8.44
N THR A 37 -5.51 -0.55 9.64
CA THR A 37 -6.31 -1.04 10.78
C THR A 37 -6.02 -0.19 12.01
N GLN A 38 -6.97 -0.08 12.95
CA GLN A 38 -6.73 0.57 14.24
C GLN A 38 -5.70 -0.20 15.09
N ASP A 39 -5.62 -1.51 14.87
CA ASP A 39 -4.58 -2.34 15.47
C ASP A 39 -3.31 -2.23 14.63
N GLU A 40 -2.34 -1.48 15.15
CA GLU A 40 -1.01 -1.29 14.56
C GLU A 40 0.03 -2.24 15.17
N THR A 41 -0.37 -3.17 16.04
CA THR A 41 0.56 -4.02 16.81
C THR A 41 1.08 -5.24 16.05
N ASP A 42 0.51 -5.54 14.90
CA ASP A 42 0.87 -6.70 14.08
C ASP A 42 2.09 -6.40 13.19
N GLN A 43 3.26 -6.91 13.59
CA GLN A 43 4.57 -6.71 12.93
C GLN A 43 5.10 -7.98 12.24
N GLU A 44 4.22 -8.79 11.62
CA GLU A 44 4.69 -9.87 10.73
C GLU A 44 5.52 -9.36 9.54
N GLU A 45 6.25 -10.26 8.88
CA GLU A 45 7.17 -9.96 7.78
C GLU A 45 6.52 -9.11 6.67
N ASP A 46 7.03 -7.89 6.49
CA ASP A 46 6.52 -6.89 5.55
C ASP A 46 6.90 -7.14 4.09
N GLU A 47 7.51 -8.30 3.81
CA GLU A 47 8.13 -8.61 2.53
C GLU A 47 8.23 -10.12 2.32
N TRP A 48 7.71 -10.61 1.19
CA TRP A 48 7.84 -12.02 0.82
C TRP A 48 7.85 -12.21 -0.69
N VAL A 49 8.43 -13.32 -1.15
CA VAL A 49 8.36 -13.75 -2.55
C VAL A 49 7.35 -14.87 -2.66
N ASP A 50 6.37 -14.75 -3.56
CA ASP A 50 5.38 -15.81 -3.77
C ASP A 50 5.91 -16.96 -4.65
N ASP A 51 5.11 -18.00 -4.80
CA ASP A 51 5.40 -19.19 -5.61
C ASP A 51 5.62 -18.89 -7.11
N LYS A 52 5.21 -17.70 -7.57
CA LYS A 52 5.41 -17.22 -8.95
C LYS A 52 6.62 -16.30 -9.08
N GLY A 53 7.37 -16.09 -8.00
CA GLY A 53 8.52 -15.20 -7.97
C GLY A 53 8.16 -13.71 -7.90
N ARG A 54 6.90 -13.35 -7.61
CA ARG A 54 6.50 -11.95 -7.41
C ARG A 54 6.99 -11.48 -6.06
N HIS A 55 7.58 -10.29 -6.03
CA HIS A 55 8.02 -9.67 -4.80
C HIS A 55 6.87 -8.87 -4.18
N ASN A 56 6.42 -9.25 -2.99
CA ASN A 56 5.25 -8.66 -2.35
C ASN A 56 5.66 -7.91 -1.09
N PHE A 57 4.99 -6.79 -0.85
CA PHE A 57 5.21 -5.92 0.30
C PHE A 57 3.92 -5.64 1.05
N ILE A 58 3.98 -5.58 2.38
CA ILE A 58 2.96 -4.93 3.20
C ILE A 58 3.36 -3.48 3.40
N ILE A 59 2.45 -2.55 3.11
CA ILE A 59 2.60 -1.13 3.44
C ILE A 59 1.51 -0.77 4.44
N ARG A 60 1.91 -0.51 5.69
CA ARG A 60 1.01 -0.04 6.73
C ARG A 60 0.73 1.45 6.56
N LEU A 61 -0.55 1.79 6.44
CA LEU A 61 -1.01 3.17 6.39
C LEU A 61 -1.47 3.57 7.81
N PRO A 62 -1.07 4.76 8.32
CA PRO A 62 -1.49 5.19 9.65
C PRO A 62 -3.00 5.43 9.68
N TYR A 63 -3.71 4.70 10.52
CA TYR A 63 -5.18 4.69 10.51
C TYR A 63 -5.78 6.08 10.74
N ASP A 64 -5.30 6.79 11.76
CA ASP A 64 -5.80 8.12 12.13
C ASP A 64 -5.53 9.16 11.03
N LEU A 65 -4.41 9.04 10.32
CA LEU A 65 -4.09 9.89 9.16
C LEU A 65 -5.08 9.62 8.03
N VAL A 66 -5.32 8.36 7.68
CA VAL A 66 -6.27 8.02 6.61
C VAL A 66 -7.69 8.42 6.99
N LYS A 67 -8.08 8.21 8.24
CA LYS A 67 -9.42 8.56 8.74
C LYS A 67 -9.68 10.06 8.75
N SER A 68 -8.70 10.87 9.09
CA SER A 68 -8.84 12.34 9.14
C SER A 68 -8.62 13.04 7.79
N SER A 69 -7.85 12.43 6.88
CA SER A 69 -7.54 13.01 5.58
C SER A 69 -8.73 12.95 4.61
N PRO A 70 -9.01 14.02 3.84
CA PRO A 70 -10.03 14.00 2.79
C PRO A 70 -9.58 13.24 1.54
N ASP A 71 -8.28 13.20 1.28
CA ASP A 71 -7.63 12.49 0.18
C ASP A 71 -6.25 12.03 0.62
N VAL A 72 -5.91 10.76 0.35
CA VAL A 72 -4.64 10.14 0.74
C VAL A 72 -3.85 9.60 -0.45
N ARG A 73 -4.33 9.84 -1.68
CA ARG A 73 -3.75 9.25 -2.88
C ARG A 73 -2.28 9.62 -3.07
N ASP A 74 -1.93 10.89 -2.92
CA ASP A 74 -0.54 11.34 -3.05
C ASP A 74 0.37 10.77 -1.96
N PHE A 75 -0.16 10.63 -0.73
CA PHE A 75 0.53 9.99 0.38
C PHE A 75 0.81 8.50 0.08
N MET A 76 -0.18 7.77 -0.42
CA MET A 76 -0.01 6.36 -0.81
C MET A 76 1.04 6.21 -1.91
N VAL A 77 1.02 7.07 -2.94
CA VAL A 77 2.01 7.05 -4.03
C VAL A 77 3.42 7.33 -3.50
N ALA A 78 3.56 8.29 -2.59
CA ALA A 78 4.86 8.63 -2.00
C ALA A 78 5.48 7.44 -1.25
N ILE A 79 4.70 6.73 -0.43
CA ILE A 79 5.20 5.56 0.31
C ILE A 79 5.57 4.42 -0.64
N VAL A 80 4.79 4.19 -1.70
CA VAL A 80 5.13 3.17 -2.69
C VAL A 80 6.45 3.50 -3.39
N LYS A 81 6.68 4.77 -3.78
CA LYS A 81 7.97 5.20 -4.35
C LYS A 81 9.13 4.96 -3.41
N GLU A 82 8.96 5.30 -2.14
CA GLU A 82 9.97 5.07 -1.11
C GLU A 82 10.28 3.58 -0.96
N ARG A 83 9.24 2.73 -0.90
CA ARG A 83 9.40 1.28 -0.79
C ARG A 83 10.11 0.67 -2.00
N LEU A 84 9.86 1.20 -3.19
CA LEU A 84 10.51 0.76 -4.43
C LEU A 84 11.91 1.34 -4.63
N GLY A 85 12.37 2.25 -3.76
CA GLY A 85 13.65 2.95 -3.93
C GLY A 85 13.64 3.98 -5.07
N GLU A 86 12.47 4.40 -5.53
CA GLU A 86 12.28 5.40 -6.60
C GLU A 86 12.25 6.85 -6.06
N THR A 87 12.93 7.10 -4.94
CA THR A 87 13.10 8.47 -4.45
C THR A 87 13.91 9.28 -5.47
N ALA A 88 13.35 10.43 -5.88
CA ALA A 88 13.99 11.38 -6.79
C ALA A 88 15.38 11.83 -6.31
#